data_AF-A0A1F8GJ15-F1
#
_entry.id   AF-A0A1F8GJ15-F1
#
_cell.length_a   1.000
_cell.length_b   1.000
_cell.length_c   1.000
_cell.angle_alpha   90.00
_cell.angle_beta   90.00
_cell.angle_gamma   90.00
#
_symmetry.space_group_name_H-M   'P 1'
#
loop_
_entity.id
_entity.type
_entity.pdbx_description
1 polymer ?
#
loop_
_entity_poly.entity_id
_entity_poly.type
_entity_poly.pdbx_seq_one_letter_code
_entity_poly.pdbx_strand_id
1 'polypeptide(L)'
;MNLLNSKFFTVFISLALVWILFSVIFVEIEKNEVKKEEEDIEAKITNIERDNASLEAYIKNIENSEFLEKEARLRLNYKAPGEEVVFVHRDLNPQKASLAQEFSTDEPPNYKKWWNWLLGF
;
A
#
# COMPACT_ATOMS: atom_id res chain seq x y z
N MET A 1 -26.09 53.98 48.65
CA MET A 1 -25.66 52.74 47.96
C MET A 1 -25.35 53.08 46.50
N ASN A 2 -24.18 53.66 46.20
CA ASN A 2 -23.72 53.98 44.83
C ASN A 2 -22.28 53.49 44.65
N LEU A 3 -22.03 52.20 44.89
CA LEU A 3 -20.69 51.60 44.73
C LEU A 3 -20.31 51.47 43.23
N LEU A 4 -21.31 51.35 42.36
CA LEU A 4 -21.15 51.16 40.91
C LEU A 4 -20.65 52.41 40.17
N ASN A 5 -20.81 53.61 40.74
CA ASN A 5 -20.42 54.89 40.11
C ASN A 5 -19.07 55.45 40.61
N SER A 6 -18.36 54.69 41.45
CA SER A 6 -17.03 55.08 41.89
C SER A 6 -16.02 54.87 40.75
N LYS A 7 -15.20 55.89 40.47
CA LYS A 7 -14.10 55.83 39.47
C LYS A 7 -13.16 54.64 39.75
N PHE A 8 -12.99 54.27 41.01
CA PHE A 8 -12.18 53.12 41.40
C PHE A 8 -12.82 51.78 41.07
N PHE A 9 -14.15 51.68 41.20
CA PHE A 9 -14.89 50.45 40.91
C PHE A 9 -14.94 50.15 39.42
N THR A 10 -15.10 51.19 38.58
CA THR A 10 -15.04 51.07 37.12
C THR A 10 -13.64 50.67 36.62
N VAL A 11 -12.57 51.25 37.19
CA VAL A 11 -11.19 50.84 36.88
C VAL A 11 -10.95 49.38 37.30
N PHE A 12 -11.40 48.98 38.49
CA PHE A 12 -11.25 47.61 38.98
C PHE A 12 -11.96 46.59 38.06
N ILE A 13 -13.21 46.88 37.66
CA ILE A 13 -13.94 46.04 36.70
C ILE A 13 -13.24 45.98 35.35
N SER A 14 -12.73 47.10 34.84
CA SER A 14 -12.00 47.11 33.57
C SER A 14 -10.73 46.24 33.63
N LEU A 15 -10.01 46.27 34.75
CA LEU A 15 -8.82 45.45 34.97
C LEU A 15 -9.18 43.97 35.07
N ALA A 16 -10.26 43.64 35.79
CA ALA A 16 -10.77 42.29 35.90
C ALA A 16 -11.21 41.72 34.54
N LEU A 17 -11.86 42.54 33.70
CA LEU A 17 -12.23 42.15 32.33
C LEU A 17 -11.01 41.87 31.47
N VAL A 18 -9.99 42.73 31.51
CA VAL A 18 -8.73 42.51 30.79
C VAL A 18 -8.04 41.23 31.25
N TRP A 19 -8.01 40.98 32.57
CA TRP A 19 -7.44 39.75 33.13
C TRP A 19 -8.16 38.50 32.63
N ILE A 20 -9.49 38.50 32.61
CA ILE A 20 -10.28 37.37 32.09
C ILE A 20 -9.99 37.14 30.61
N LEU A 21 -9.91 38.20 29.81
CA LEU A 21 -9.57 38.08 28.39
C LEU A 21 -8.19 37.44 28.17
N PHE A 22 -7.17 37.86 28.95
CA PHE A 22 -5.86 37.23 28.89
C PHE A 22 -5.91 35.76 29.33
N SER A 23 -6.61 35.45 30.42
CA SER A 23 -6.74 34.09 30.92
C SER A 23 -7.30 33.12 29.88
N VAL A 24 -8.30 33.53 29.11
CA VAL A 24 -8.90 32.69 28.06
C VAL A 24 -7.90 32.39 26.94
N ILE A 25 -7.09 33.39 26.54
CA ILE A 25 -6.09 33.22 25.48
C ILE A 25 -5.01 32.21 25.90
N PHE A 26 -4.52 32.28 27.15
CA PHE A 26 -3.51 31.36 27.65
C PHE A 26 -4.01 29.91 27.70
N VAL A 27 -5.25 29.69 28.15
CA VAL A 27 -5.84 28.35 28.24
C VAL A 27 -6.03 27.71 26.85
N GLU A 28 -6.41 28.49 25.84
CA GLU A 28 -6.60 27.95 24.48
C GLU A 28 -5.28 27.50 23.85
N ILE A 29 -4.16 28.16 24.18
CA ILE A 29 -2.82 27.77 23.69
C ILE A 29 -2.42 26.40 24.27
N GLU A 30 -2.56 26.23 25.58
CA GLU A 30 -2.21 24.98 26.29
C GLU A 30 -3.08 23.81 25.81
N LYS A 31 -4.38 24.04 25.61
CA LYS A 31 -5.30 23.04 25.07
C LYS A 31 -4.91 22.59 23.67
N ASN A 32 -4.43 23.50 22.83
CA ASN A 32 -4.03 23.17 21.46
C ASN A 32 -2.73 22.36 21.41
N GLU A 33 -1.82 22.55 22.37
CA GLU A 33 -0.63 21.73 22.52
C GLU A 33 -0.98 20.29 22.92
N VAL A 34 -1.81 20.14 23.95
CA VAL A 34 -2.29 18.81 24.40
C VAL A 34 -3.05 18.09 23.28
N LYS A 35 -3.90 18.79 22.54
CA LYS A 35 -4.62 18.20 21.41
C LYS A 35 -3.69 17.73 20.29
N LYS A 36 -2.63 18.49 20.00
CA LYS A 36 -1.62 18.07 19.01
C LYS A 36 -0.84 16.85 19.49
N GLU A 37 -0.51 16.77 20.77
CA GLU A 37 0.13 15.59 21.35
C GLU A 37 -0.77 14.36 21.25
N GLU A 38 -2.07 14.51 21.52
CA GLU A 38 -3.05 13.44 21.35
C GLU A 38 -3.13 12.97 19.89
N GLU A 39 -3.24 13.90 18.93
CA GLU A 39 -3.25 13.60 17.49
C GLU A 39 -1.95 12.93 17.02
N ASP A 40 -0.78 13.35 17.53
CA ASP A 40 0.52 12.73 17.21
C ASP A 40 0.65 11.32 17.79
N ILE A 41 0.19 11.10 19.02
CA ILE A 41 0.17 9.78 19.65
C ILE A 41 -0.77 8.83 18.89
N GLU A 42 -1.96 9.28 18.52
CA GLU A 42 -2.91 8.49 17.74
C GLU A 42 -2.36 8.12 16.35
N ALA A 43 -1.68 9.07 15.69
CA ALA A 43 -0.99 8.82 14.43
C ALA A 43 0.15 7.80 14.59
N LYS A 44 0.92 7.87 15.68
CA LYS A 44 1.96 6.88 16.01
C LYS A 44 1.39 5.49 16.23
N ILE A 45 0.30 5.37 16.99
CA ILE A 45 -0.39 4.09 17.22
C ILE A 45 -0.82 3.49 15.89
N THR A 46 -1.52 4.27 15.07
CA THR A 46 -2.02 3.82 13.76
C THR A 46 -0.87 3.36 12.84
N ASN A 47 0.26 4.07 12.85
CA ASN A 47 1.43 3.68 12.08
C ASN A 47 2.05 2.37 12.58
N ILE A 48 2.18 2.21 13.91
CA ILE A 48 2.70 0.98 14.52
C ILE A 48 1.80 -0.21 14.21
N GLU A 49 0.48 -0.06 14.30
CA GLU A 49 -0.47 -1.11 13.95
C GLU A 49 -0.38 -1.52 12.48
N ARG A 50 -0.29 -0.53 11.58
CA ARG A 50 -0.08 -0.77 10.14
C ARG A 50 1.24 -1.51 9.87
N ASP A 51 2.31 -1.09 10.52
CA ASP A 51 3.62 -1.72 10.35
C ASP A 51 3.61 -3.14 10.91
N ASN A 52 3.00 -3.37 12.08
CA ASN A 52 2.86 -4.70 12.65
C ASN A 52 2.05 -5.63 11.72
N ALA A 53 0.90 -5.18 11.21
CA ALA A 53 0.09 -5.95 10.26
C ALA A 53 0.87 -6.28 8.97
N SER A 54 1.70 -5.35 8.49
CA SER A 54 2.56 -5.59 7.33
C SER A 54 3.63 -6.65 7.62
N LEU A 55 4.27 -6.59 8.79
CA LEU A 55 5.30 -7.55 9.21
C LEU A 55 4.69 -8.94 9.41
N GLU A 56 3.53 -9.05 10.03
CA GLU A 56 2.79 -10.31 10.15
C GLU A 56 2.48 -10.92 8.78
N ALA A 57 2.06 -10.11 7.80
CA ALA A 57 1.84 -10.57 6.44
C ALA A 57 3.14 -11.07 5.78
N TYR A 58 4.28 -10.39 6.00
CA TYR A 58 5.59 -10.85 5.53
C TYR A 58 6.00 -12.18 6.17
N ILE A 59 5.84 -12.32 7.49
CA ILE A 59 6.16 -13.55 8.22
C ILE A 59 5.33 -14.71 7.66
N LYS A 60 4.02 -14.52 7.50
CA LYS A 60 3.12 -15.53 6.94
C LYS A 60 3.52 -15.97 5.53
N ASN A 61 4.02 -15.04 4.71
CA ASN A 61 4.54 -15.38 3.38
C ASN A 61 5.81 -16.21 3.47
N ILE A 62 6.73 -15.89 4.38
CA ILE A 62 8.00 -16.64 4.56
C ILE A 62 7.75 -18.04 5.13
N GLU A 63 6.78 -18.20 6.03
CA GLU A 63 6.38 -19.51 6.57
C GLU A 63 5.83 -20.46 5.49
N ASN A 64 5.31 -19.92 4.38
CA ASN A 64 4.89 -20.73 3.26
C ASN A 64 6.11 -21.23 2.47
N SER A 65 6.38 -22.54 2.56
CA SER A 65 7.49 -23.20 1.87
C SER A 65 7.48 -22.99 0.35
N GLU A 66 6.31 -22.91 -0.28
CA GLU A 66 6.20 -22.67 -1.73
C GLU A 66 6.68 -21.26 -2.10
N PHE A 67 6.35 -20.28 -1.27
CA PHE A 67 6.79 -18.90 -1.48
C PHE A 67 8.30 -18.77 -1.28
N LEU A 68 8.83 -19.39 -0.22
CA LEU A 68 10.26 -19.41 0.08
C LEU A 68 11.05 -20.07 -1.06
N GLU A 69 10.58 -21.22 -1.56
CA GLU A 69 11.20 -21.90 -2.68
C GLU A 69 11.14 -21.06 -3.97
N LYS A 70 10.00 -20.41 -4.25
CA LYS A 70 9.85 -19.50 -5.39
C LYS A 70 10.83 -18.32 -5.32
N GLU A 71 10.94 -17.66 -4.17
CA GLU A 71 11.88 -16.55 -3.98
C GLU A 71 13.34 -17.03 -4.07
N ALA A 72 13.68 -18.20 -3.51
CA ALA A 72 15.01 -18.80 -3.65
C ALA A 72 15.35 -19.12 -5.13
N ARG A 73 14.40 -19.68 -5.89
CA ARG A 73 14.57 -19.94 -7.33
C ARG A 73 14.78 -18.64 -8.10
N LEU A 74 14.02 -17.59 -7.79
CA LEU A 74 14.07 -16.30 -8.51
C LEU A 74 15.30 -15.44 -8.17
N ARG A 75 15.69 -15.37 -6.89
CA ARG A 75 16.78 -14.48 -6.44
C ARG A 75 18.13 -15.15 -6.38
N LEU A 76 18.13 -16.42 -5.98
CA LEU A 76 19.37 -17.16 -5.70
C LEU A 76 19.70 -18.17 -6.79
N ASN A 77 18.88 -18.27 -7.84
CA ASN A 77 18.94 -19.34 -8.84
C ASN A 77 19.00 -20.72 -8.16
N TYR A 78 18.29 -20.88 -7.04
CA TYR A 78 18.22 -22.14 -6.31
C TYR A 78 17.64 -23.23 -7.21
N LYS A 79 18.24 -24.42 -7.17
CA LYS A 79 17.77 -25.60 -7.90
C LYS A 79 17.69 -26.80 -6.97
N ALA A 80 16.66 -27.63 -7.13
CA ALA A 80 16.55 -28.89 -6.41
C ALA A 80 17.45 -29.98 -7.04
N PRO A 81 17.77 -31.07 -6.30
CA PRO A 81 18.49 -32.20 -6.86
C PRO A 81 17.75 -32.79 -8.06
N GLY A 82 18.44 -32.89 -9.20
CA GLY A 82 17.86 -33.39 -10.46
C GLY A 82 17.32 -32.32 -11.40
N GLU A 83 17.31 -31.04 -11.01
CA GLU A 83 16.92 -29.92 -11.88
C GLU A 83 18.13 -29.32 -12.63
N GLU A 84 17.89 -28.73 -13.79
CA GLU A 84 18.89 -28.01 -14.59
C GLU A 84 18.40 -26.59 -14.89
N VAL A 85 19.25 -25.59 -14.63
CA VAL A 85 18.94 -24.17 -14.87
C VAL A 85 19.42 -23.80 -16.26
N VAL A 86 18.50 -23.36 -17.12
CA VAL A 86 18.79 -22.99 -18.50
C VAL A 86 18.59 -21.48 -18.69
N PHE A 87 19.63 -20.80 -19.17
CA PHE A 87 19.57 -19.39 -19.53
C PHE A 87 19.14 -19.24 -20.99
N VAL A 88 17.88 -18.83 -21.20
CA VAL A 88 17.35 -18.56 -22.54
C VAL A 88 17.75 -17.14 -22.96
N HIS A 89 18.73 -17.07 -23.86
CA HIS A 89 19.11 -15.81 -24.49
C HIS A 89 18.24 -15.63 -25.73
N ARG A 90 17.60 -14.46 -25.87
CA ARG A 90 16.99 -14.11 -27.16
C ARG A 90 18.10 -13.77 -28.12
N ASP A 91 18.35 -14.66 -29.07
CA ASP A 91 19.15 -14.32 -30.24
C ASP A 91 18.44 -13.16 -30.97
N LEU A 92 19.10 -12.00 -31.02
CA LEU A 92 18.66 -10.84 -31.80
C LEU A 92 18.78 -11.09 -33.32
N ASN A 93 19.29 -12.26 -33.70
CA ASN A 93 19.39 -12.69 -35.08
C ASN A 93 18.13 -13.50 -35.46
N PRO A 94 17.22 -12.95 -36.27
CA PRO A 94 15.97 -13.64 -36.67
C PRO A 94 16.21 -14.91 -37.50
N GLN A 95 17.44 -15.21 -37.90
CA GLN A 95 17.77 -16.33 -38.78
C GLN A 95 18.01 -17.67 -38.05
N LYS A 96 18.06 -17.68 -36.71
CA LYS A 96 18.29 -18.90 -35.89
C LYS A 96 17.11 -19.31 -35.02
N ALA A 97 15.93 -18.71 -35.20
CA ALA A 97 14.72 -19.36 -34.73
C ALA A 97 14.59 -20.66 -35.54
N SER A 98 14.56 -21.81 -34.86
CA SER A 98 14.32 -23.13 -35.47
C SER A 98 13.32 -22.97 -36.60
N LEU A 99 13.67 -23.41 -37.81
CA LEU A 99 12.76 -23.48 -38.94
C LEU A 99 11.50 -24.17 -38.43
N ALA A 100 10.49 -23.37 -38.11
CA ALA A 100 9.16 -23.86 -37.88
C ALA A 100 8.84 -24.53 -39.20
N GLN A 101 8.87 -25.86 -39.20
CA GLN A 101 8.46 -26.63 -40.36
C GLN A 101 7.10 -26.08 -40.72
N GLU A 102 7.02 -25.42 -41.89
CA GLU A 102 5.77 -24.90 -42.40
C GLU A 102 4.83 -26.11 -42.46
N PHE A 103 3.95 -26.21 -41.47
CA PHE A 103 2.84 -27.13 -41.53
C PHE A 103 2.01 -26.64 -42.70
N SER A 104 2.15 -27.30 -43.85
CA SER A 104 1.27 -27.08 -44.98
C SER A 104 -0.15 -27.24 -44.47
N THR A 105 -0.90 -26.14 -44.50
CA THR A 105 -2.31 -26.12 -44.11
C THR A 105 -3.13 -26.69 -45.27
N ASP A 106 -2.84 -27.93 -45.63
CA ASP A 106 -3.66 -28.72 -46.56
C ASP A 106 -4.93 -29.24 -45.86
N GLU A 107 -5.05 -29.03 -44.54
CA GLU A 107 -6.30 -29.31 -43.84
C GLU A 107 -7.35 -28.24 -44.15
N PRO A 108 -8.57 -28.66 -44.56
CA PRO A 108 -9.64 -27.72 -44.80
C PRO A 108 -9.96 -26.94 -43.50
N PRO A 109 -10.30 -25.65 -43.60
CA PRO A 109 -10.67 -24.84 -42.44
C PRO A 109 -11.75 -25.52 -41.59
N ASN A 110 -11.71 -25.32 -40.26
CA ASN A 110 -12.63 -25.98 -39.34
C ASN A 110 -14.10 -25.86 -39.73
N TYR A 111 -14.54 -24.72 -40.27
CA TYR A 111 -15.93 -24.55 -40.71
C TYR A 111 -16.32 -25.52 -41.85
N LYS A 112 -15.39 -25.86 -42.76
CA LYS A 112 -15.64 -26.88 -43.80
C LYS A 112 -15.77 -28.27 -43.21
N LYS A 113 -14.99 -28.60 -42.18
CA LYS A 113 -15.08 -29.90 -41.47
C LYS A 113 -16.47 -30.07 -40.83
N TRP A 114 -16.99 -29.03 -40.19
CA TRP A 114 -18.34 -29.04 -39.61
C TRP A 114 -19.44 -29.17 -40.66
N TRP A 115 -19.27 -28.52 -41.82
CA TRP A 115 -20.21 -28.65 -42.94
C TRP A 115 -20.22 -30.05 -43.55
N ASN A 116 -19.06 -30.67 -43.74
CA ASN A 116 -18.98 -32.06 -44.22
C ASN A 116 -19.64 -33.03 -43.24
N TRP A 117 -19.41 -32.85 -41.93
CA TRP A 117 -20.05 -33.65 -40.88
C TRP A 117 -21.57 -33.51 -40.89
N LEU A 118 -22.10 -32.30 -41.09
CA LEU A 118 -23.54 -32.02 -41.09
C LEU A 118 -24.25 -32.51 -42.37
N LEU A 119 -23.56 -32.54 -43.50
CA LEU A 119 -24.12 -32.96 -44.80
C LEU A 119 -23.81 -34.41 -45.18
N GLY A 120 -22.96 -35.12 -44.43
CA GLY A 120 -22.72 -36.56 -44.58
C GLY A 120 -21.93 -36.96 -45.82
N PHE A 121 -20.88 -36.22 -46.17
CA PHE A 121 -19.88 -36.62 -47.16
C PHE A 121 -18.64 -37.26 -46.50
#